data_AF-A0A4U5V385-F1
#
_entry.id   AF-A0A4U5V385-F1
#
_cell.length_a   1.000
_cell.length_b   1.000
_cell.length_c   1.000
_cell.angle_alpha   90.00
_cell.angle_beta   90.00
_cell.angle_gamma   90.00
#
_symmetry.space_group_name_H-M   'P 1'
#
loop_
_entity.id
_entity.type
_entity.pdbx_description
1 polymer ?
#
loop_
_entity_poly.entity_id
_entity_poly.type
_entity_poly.pdbx_seq_one_letter_code
_entity_poly.pdbx_strand_id
1 'polypeptide(L)'
;MMAGQGGLEKLSVGVLSAEQQEKLRLFKIKTRIENEKYLRSHSEVEVLIGDFVRDVLLKRPADICEFAAEHFTNPNLHMVTASKMEGKSEMK
;
A
#
# COMPACT_ATOMS: atom_id res chain seq x y z
N MET A 1 -30.18 -31.71 40.10
CA MET A 1 -29.41 -31.89 38.86
C MET A 1 -30.06 -31.04 37.78
N MET A 2 -29.32 -30.12 37.16
CA MET A 2 -29.46 -29.74 35.75
C MET A 2 -28.30 -28.79 35.43
N ALA A 3 -27.23 -29.36 34.89
CA ALA A 3 -26.13 -28.64 34.30
C ALA A 3 -26.62 -28.01 32.99
N GLY A 4 -26.53 -26.68 32.90
CA GLY A 4 -26.84 -25.90 31.71
C GLY A 4 -25.84 -24.78 31.50
N GLN A 5 -24.56 -24.99 31.85
CA GLN A 5 -23.46 -24.10 31.45
C GLN A 5 -22.97 -24.53 30.05
N GLY A 6 -23.76 -24.19 29.03
CA GLY A 6 -23.40 -24.37 27.61
C GLY A 6 -23.12 -23.04 26.92
N GLY A 7 -22.71 -22.01 27.67
CA GLY A 7 -22.43 -20.67 27.17
C GLY A 7 -20.94 -20.38 27.01
N LEU A 8 -20.15 -21.34 26.49
CA LEU A 8 -18.85 -20.99 25.93
C LEU A 8 -19.10 -20.64 24.47
N GLU A 9 -19.32 -19.35 24.25
CA GLU A 9 -19.39 -18.72 22.95
C GLU A 9 -18.35 -19.36 22.03
N LYS A 10 -18.81 -19.77 20.86
CA LYS A 10 -17.97 -20.19 19.75
C LYS A 10 -16.84 -19.18 19.61
N LEU A 11 -15.64 -19.52 20.07
CA LEU A 11 -14.41 -18.85 19.70
C LEU A 11 -14.34 -18.98 18.18
N SER A 12 -14.85 -17.97 17.47
CA SER A 12 -14.90 -17.93 16.03
C SER A 12 -13.48 -18.17 15.53
N VAL A 13 -13.33 -19.17 14.65
CA VAL A 13 -12.08 -19.75 14.12
C VAL A 13 -11.09 -18.73 13.48
N GLY A 14 -11.36 -17.42 13.57
CA GLY A 14 -10.48 -16.34 13.12
C GLY A 14 -10.15 -15.26 14.16
N VAL A 15 -10.56 -15.38 15.43
CA VAL A 15 -10.25 -14.37 16.44
C VAL A 15 -8.91 -14.68 17.11
N LEU A 16 -7.94 -13.79 16.91
CA LEU A 16 -6.63 -13.84 17.55
C LEU A 16 -6.77 -13.63 19.06
N SER A 17 -5.95 -14.34 19.83
CA SER A 17 -5.80 -14.10 21.27
C SER A 17 -5.28 -12.68 21.55
N ALA A 18 -5.45 -12.18 22.77
CA ALA A 18 -4.97 -10.85 23.15
C ALA A 18 -3.45 -10.69 22.91
N GLU A 19 -2.66 -11.72 23.20
CA GLU A 19 -1.22 -11.73 22.94
C GLU A 19 -0.91 -11.68 21.43
N GLN A 20 -1.63 -12.46 20.62
CA GLN A 20 -1.47 -12.45 19.17
C GLN A 20 -1.86 -11.09 18.56
N GLN A 21 -2.90 -10.45 19.09
CA GLN A 21 -3.32 -9.11 18.67
C GLN A 21 -2.25 -8.06 18.98
N GLU A 22 -1.65 -8.11 20.18
CA GLU A 22 -0.59 -7.16 20.54
C GLU A 22 0.67 -7.38 19.72
N LYS A 23 1.06 -8.64 19.47
CA LYS A 23 2.16 -8.96 18.57
C LYS A 23 1.91 -8.45 17.15
N LEU A 24 0.69 -8.64 16.63
CA LEU A 24 0.30 -8.12 15.31
C LEU A 24 0.33 -6.60 15.27
N ARG A 25 -0.09 -5.92 16.34
CA ARG A 25 -0.05 -4.47 16.45
C ARG A 25 1.38 -3.94 16.38
N LEU A 26 2.29 -4.49 17.19
CA LEU A 26 3.70 -4.11 17.19
C LEU A 26 4.36 -4.35 15.81
N PHE A 27 4.05 -5.49 15.19
CA PHE A 27 4.50 -5.79 13.83
C PHE A 27 4.02 -4.75 12.82
N LYS A 28 2.72 -4.43 12.80
CA LYS A 28 2.15 -3.42 11.88
C LYS A 28 2.75 -2.03 12.08
N ILE A 29 3.02 -1.64 13.33
CA ILE A 29 3.69 -0.37 13.63
C ILE A 29 5.09 -0.35 13.03
N LYS A 30 5.89 -1.40 13.29
CA LYS A 30 7.24 -1.51 12.74
C LYS A 30 7.23 -1.46 11.21
N THR A 31 6.36 -2.24 10.57
CA THR A 31 6.23 -2.24 9.10
C THR A 31 5.83 -0.87 8.55
N ARG A 32 4.92 -0.14 9.21
CA ARG A 32 4.55 1.22 8.77
C ARG A 32 5.74 2.17 8.80
N ILE A 33 6.56 2.11 9.85
CA ILE A 33 7.77 2.94 9.96
C ILE A 33 8.77 2.58 8.85
N GLU A 34 8.98 1.29 8.60
CA GLU A 34 9.88 0.83 7.54
C GLU A 34 9.40 1.26 6.15
N ASN A 35 8.10 1.14 5.87
CA ASN A 35 7.50 1.60 4.62
C ASN A 35 7.66 3.11 4.44
N GLU A 36 7.44 3.93 5.48
CA GLU A 36 7.61 5.37 5.39
C GLU A 36 9.08 5.75 5.12
N LYS A 37 10.02 5.09 5.81
CA LYS A 37 11.45 5.29 5.55
C LYS A 37 11.81 4.95 4.11
N TYR A 38 11.30 3.84 3.59
CA TYR A 38 11.49 3.44 2.20
C TYR A 38 10.94 4.50 1.23
N LEU A 39 9.69 4.93 1.40
CA LEU A 39 9.08 5.94 0.52
C LEU A 39 9.83 7.27 0.58
N ARG A 40 10.35 7.66 1.76
CA ARG A 40 11.14 8.88 1.93
C ARG A 40 12.50 8.81 1.24
N SER A 41 13.12 7.63 1.18
CA SER A 41 14.41 7.45 0.50
C SER A 41 14.30 7.17 -1.00
N HIS A 42 13.10 6.83 -1.49
CA HIS A 42 12.85 6.44 -2.89
C HIS A 42 11.85 7.39 -3.55
N SER A 43 12.29 8.62 -3.82
CA SER A 43 11.46 9.67 -4.45
C SER A 43 10.94 9.31 -5.85
N GLU A 44 11.55 8.32 -6.53
CA GLU A 44 11.06 7.74 -7.77
C GLU A 44 9.66 7.14 -7.63
N VAL A 45 9.34 6.55 -6.46
CA VAL A 45 8.04 5.95 -6.20
C VAL A 45 6.96 7.03 -6.12
N GLU A 46 7.29 8.19 -5.52
CA GLU A 46 6.40 9.34 -5.46
C GLU A 46 6.11 9.90 -6.86
N VAL A 47 7.13 10.04 -7.70
CA VAL A 47 6.98 10.50 -9.10
C VAL A 47 6.10 9.53 -9.88
N LEU A 48 6.39 8.23 -9.79
CA LEU A 48 5.70 7.18 -10.52
C LEU A 48 4.22 7.09 -10.16
N ILE A 49 3.89 7.14 -8.86
CA ILE A 49 2.50 7.15 -8.39
C ILE A 49 1.81 8.48 -8.76
N GLY A 50 2.50 9.61 -8.57
CA GLY A 50 1.95 10.94 -8.84
C GLY A 50 1.59 11.14 -10.32
N ASP A 51 2.43 10.66 -11.23
CA ASP A 51 2.15 10.68 -12.67
C ASP A 51 0.96 9.79 -13.03
N PHE A 52 0.89 8.58 -12.48
CA PHE A 52 -0.26 7.71 -12.70
C PHE A 52 -1.57 8.35 -12.24
N VAL A 53 -1.61 8.90 -11.02
CA VAL A 53 -2.81 9.55 -10.48
C VAL A 53 -3.19 10.77 -11.32
N ARG A 54 -2.22 11.58 -11.75
CA ARG A 54 -2.46 12.70 -12.68
C ARG A 54 -3.15 12.21 -13.95
N ASP A 55 -2.64 11.14 -14.55
CA ASP A 55 -3.17 10.57 -15.77
C ASP A 55 -4.58 9.99 -15.59
N VAL A 56 -4.86 9.31 -14.47
CA VAL A 56 -6.21 8.84 -14.15
C VAL A 56 -7.19 10.01 -14.03
N LEU A 57 -6.80 11.11 -13.38
CA LEU A 57 -7.67 12.28 -13.19
C LEU A 57 -7.94 13.02 -14.51
N LEU A 58 -6.94 13.05 -15.42
CA LEU A 58 -7.05 13.69 -16.73
C LEU A 58 -7.85 12.85 -17.73
N LYS A 59 -7.53 11.55 -17.83
CA LYS A 59 -8.10 10.65 -18.85
C LYS A 59 -9.41 10.01 -18.42
N ARG A 60 -9.66 9.93 -17.10
CA ARG A 60 -10.87 9.33 -16.50
C ARG A 60 -11.23 7.98 -17.13
N PRO A 61 -10.33 6.98 -17.06
CA PRO A 61 -10.57 5.69 -17.67
C PRO A 61 -11.79 4.99 -17.04
N ALA A 62 -12.51 4.21 -17.86
CA ALA A 62 -13.64 3.41 -17.40
C ALA A 62 -13.20 2.23 -16.51
N ASP A 63 -12.03 1.65 -16.80
CA ASP A 63 -11.38 0.61 -16.00
C ASP A 63 -10.00 1.10 -15.52
N ILE A 64 -9.89 1.33 -14.22
CA ILE A 64 -8.65 1.81 -13.59
C ILE A 64 -7.60 0.70 -13.52
N CYS A 65 -8.02 -0.56 -13.38
CA CYS A 65 -7.10 -1.70 -13.25
C CYS A 65 -6.43 -2.01 -14.59
N GLU A 66 -7.20 -2.03 -15.69
CA GLU A 66 -6.65 -2.19 -17.04
C GLU A 66 -5.70 -1.02 -17.36
N PHE A 67 -6.12 0.21 -17.04
CA PHE A 67 -5.27 1.39 -17.22
C PHE A 67 -3.97 1.32 -16.42
N ALA A 68 -4.02 0.82 -15.18
CA ALA A 68 -2.83 0.61 -14.35
C ALA A 68 -1.91 -0.45 -14.96
N ALA A 69 -2.47 -1.55 -15.47
CA ALA A 69 -1.69 -2.62 -16.09
C ALA A 69 -0.92 -2.10 -17.31
N GLU A 70 -1.58 -1.35 -18.19
CA GLU A 70 -0.92 -0.73 -19.35
C GLU A 70 0.15 0.28 -18.92
N HIS A 71 -0.16 1.16 -17.96
CA HIS A 71 0.74 2.20 -17.49
C HIS A 71 2.02 1.62 -16.84
N PHE A 72 1.88 0.66 -15.92
CA PHE A 72 3.01 0.12 -15.16
C PHE A 72 3.80 -0.98 -15.89
N THR A 73 3.24 -1.58 -16.94
CA THR A 73 3.94 -2.57 -17.78
C THR A 73 4.75 -1.90 -18.92
N ASN A 74 4.65 -0.57 -19.08
CA ASN A 74 5.41 0.15 -20.10
C ASN A 74 6.94 0.00 -19.88
N PRO A 75 7.69 -0.60 -20.82
CA PRO A 75 9.13 -0.84 -20.65
C PRO A 75 9.94 0.45 -20.51
N ASN A 76 9.42 1.57 -21.03
CA ASN A 76 10.08 2.87 -21.00
C ASN A 76 9.75 3.67 -19.73
N LEU A 77 8.94 3.12 -18.81
CA LEU A 77 8.51 3.83 -17.60
C LEU A 77 9.68 4.31 -16.75
N HIS A 78 10.74 3.50 -16.67
CA HIS A 78 11.95 3.84 -15.92
C HIS A 78 12.66 5.09 -16.48
N MET A 79 12.72 5.21 -17.82
CA MET A 79 13.32 6.37 -18.49
C MET A 79 12.52 7.65 -18.24
N VAL A 80 11.19 7.55 -18.35
CA VAL A 80 10.28 8.68 -18.12
C VAL A 80 10.36 9.14 -16.66
N THR A 81 10.42 8.20 -15.72
CA THR A 81 10.54 8.50 -14.29
C THR A 81 11.89 9.17 -13.99
N ALA A 82 13.00 8.64 -14.52
CA ALA A 82 14.33 9.21 -14.33
C ALA A 82 14.44 10.65 -14.86
N SER A 83 13.97 10.89 -16.08
CA SER A 83 14.01 12.23 -16.70
C SER A 83 13.23 13.27 -15.88
N LYS A 84 12.11 12.88 -15.27
CA LYS A 84 11.33 13.75 -14.38
C LYS A 84 11.97 13.98 -13.01
N MET A 85 12.80 13.06 -12.53
CA MET A 85 13.57 13.25 -11.30
C MET A 85 14.71 14.24 -11.48
N GLU A 86 15.34 14.26 -12.66
CA GLU A 86 16.39 15.23 -13.00
C GLU A 86 15.83 16.66 -13.03
N GLY A 87 14.70 16.88 -13.71
CA GLY A 87 14.06 18.20 -13.74
C GLY A 87 13.51 18.70 -12.39
N LYS A 88 13.29 17.80 -11.41
CA LYS A 88 12.92 18.19 -10.03
C LYS A 88 14.13 18.62 -9.18
N SER A 89 15.34 18.20 -9.51
CA SER A 89 16.57 18.60 -8.79
C SER A 89 17.03 20.00 -9.15
N GLU A 90 16.72 20.48 -10.37
CA GLU A 90 17.15 21.79 -10.87
C GLU A 90 16.30 22.98 -10.34
N MET A 91 15.14 22.69 -9.76
CA MET A 91 14.20 23.70 -9.24
C MET A 91 14.31 23.90 -7.72
N LYS A 92 15.32 23.31 -7.07
CA LYS A 92 15.45 23.27 -5.61
C LYS A 92 16.65 24.06 -5.09
#